data_AF-A0A1Z8N8N8-F1
#
_entry.id   AF-A0A1Z8N8N8-F1
#
_cell.length_a   1.000
_cell.length_b   1.000
_cell.length_c   1.000
_cell.angle_alpha   90.00
_cell.angle_beta   90.00
_cell.angle_gamma   90.00
#
_symmetry.space_group_name_H-M   'P 1'
#
loop_
_entity.id
_entity.type
_entity.pdbx_description
1 polymer ?
#
loop_
_entity_poly.entity_id
_entity_poly.type
_entity_poly.pdbx_seq_one_letter_code
_entity_poly.pdbx_strand_id
1 'polypeptide(L)' 'MHGTGHSLSRLSLWLAVPFLALVFVATGCQVNVGGQTLPSPFYLDDDVQYFAPGPEFPLSQEAAAQGIQRAEAGELDE' A
#
# COMPACT_ATOMS: atom_id res chain seq x y z
N MET A 1 -9.84 33.60 -34.41
CA MET A 1 -10.34 32.51 -33.55
C MET A 1 -11.08 31.53 -34.43
N HIS A 2 -10.44 30.44 -34.87
CA HIS A 2 -11.03 29.43 -35.75
C HIS A 2 -11.97 28.54 -34.92
N GLY A 3 -13.28 28.73 -35.09
CA GLY A 3 -14.29 27.82 -34.56
C GLY A 3 -14.50 26.67 -35.52
N THR A 4 -13.87 25.52 -35.27
CA THR A 4 -14.15 24.29 -36.01
C THR A 4 -15.37 23.61 -35.41
N GLY A 5 -16.52 23.76 -36.06
CA GLY A 5 -17.71 22.96 -35.77
C GLY A 5 -17.49 21.51 -36.22
N HIS A 6 -17.15 20.62 -35.29
CA HIS A 6 -17.07 19.19 -35.59
C HIS A 6 -18.49 18.60 -35.69
N SER A 7 -18.93 18.33 -36.92
CA SER A 7 -20.07 17.44 -37.15
C SER A 7 -19.64 16.01 -36.81
N LEU A 8 -20.14 15.45 -35.69
CA LEU A 8 -19.83 14.07 -35.30
C LEU A 8 -20.50 13.09 -36.26
N SER A 9 -19.70 12.57 -37.20
CA SER A 9 -20.11 11.51 -38.11
C SER A 9 -20.36 10.22 -37.34
N ARG A 10 -21.41 9.46 -37.69
CA ARG A 10 -21.67 8.14 -37.12
C ARG A 10 -20.43 7.24 -37.21
N LEU A 11 -19.66 7.36 -38.29
CA LEU A 11 -18.40 6.64 -38.49
C LEU A 11 -17.34 6.99 -37.43
N SER A 12 -17.26 8.25 -36.99
CA SER A 12 -16.35 8.63 -35.91
C SER A 12 -16.75 8.02 -34.56
N LEU A 13 -18.04 7.82 -34.32
CA LEU A 13 -18.54 7.15 -33.11
C LEU A 13 -18.16 5.66 -33.10
N TRP A 14 -18.30 4.97 -34.23
CA TRP A 14 -17.94 3.56 -34.39
C TRP A 14 -16.44 3.29 -34.24
N LEU A 15 -15.58 4.27 -34.54
CA LEU A 15 -14.13 4.16 -34.35
C LEU A 15 -13.70 4.59 -32.94
N ALA A 16 -14.36 5.59 -32.35
CA ALA A 16 -14.01 6.11 -31.03
C ALA A 16 -14.29 5.12 -29.89
N VAL A 17 -15.41 4.38 -29.95
CA VAL A 17 -15.80 3.42 -28.91
C VAL A 17 -14.80 2.26 -28.74
N PRO A 18 -14.41 1.51 -29.78
CA PRO A 18 -13.43 0.42 -29.63
C PRO A 18 -12.05 0.96 -29.27
N PHE A 19 -11.66 2.13 -29.78
CA PHE A 19 -10.40 2.77 -29.42
C PHE A 19 -10.35 3.14 -27.93
N LEU A 20 -11.43 3.72 -27.40
CA LEU A 20 -11.53 4.03 -25.98
C LEU A 20 -11.49 2.76 -25.11
N ALA A 21 -12.21 1.71 -25.51
CA ALA A 21 -12.16 0.42 -24.82
C ALA A 21 -10.76 -0.19 -24.82
N LEU A 22 -10.03 -0.12 -25.94
CA LEU A 22 -8.64 -0.58 -26.05
C LEU A 22 -7.72 0.17 -25.08
N VAL A 23 -7.88 1.50 -24.96
CA VAL A 23 -7.11 2.30 -24.00
C VAL A 23 -7.36 1.84 -22.57
N PHE A 24 -8.62 1.66 -22.17
CA PHE A 24 -8.96 1.19 -20.81
C PHE A 24 -8.47 -0.22 -20.50
N VAL A 25 -8.41 -1.11 -21.50
CA VAL A 25 -7.83 -2.46 -21.31
C VAL A 25 -6.31 -2.40 -21.24
N ALA A 26 -5.67 -1.51 -22.02
CA ALA A 26 -4.23 -1.34 -22.03
C ALA A 26 -3.70 -0.58 -20.79
N THR A 27 -4.52 0.29 -20.19
CA THR A 27 -4.19 1.03 -18.96
C THR A 27 -4.87 0.37 -17.76
N GLY A 28 -4.14 -0.44 -17.00
CA GLY A 28 -4.67 -1.05 -15.77
C GLY A 28 -5.05 -0.01 -14.71
N CYS A 29 -5.95 -0.39 -13.80
CA CYS A 29 -6.28 0.41 -12.61
C CYS A 29 -5.13 0.25 -11.61
N GLN A 30 -4.23 1.22 -11.55
CA GLN A 30 -3.08 1.22 -10.65
C GLN A 30 -3.56 1.04 -9.19
N VAL A 31 -3.23 -0.10 -8.57
CA VAL A 31 -3.65 -0.43 -7.20
C VAL A 31 -2.65 0.14 -6.19
N ASN A 32 -3.17 0.84 -5.17
CA ASN A 32 -2.40 1.31 -4.04
C ASN A 32 -2.70 0.42 -2.83
N VAL A 33 -1.68 -0.23 -2.29
CA VAL A 33 -1.79 -1.05 -1.07
C VAL A 33 -0.74 -0.55 -0.09
N GLY A 34 -1.15 -0.24 1.14
CA GLY A 34 -0.22 0.23 2.18
C GLY A 34 0.50 1.55 1.87
N GLY A 35 -0.05 2.41 1.01
CA GLY A 35 0.58 3.67 0.61
C GLY A 35 1.64 3.54 -0.49
N GLN A 36 1.86 2.33 -1.02
CA GLN A 36 2.78 2.09 -2.13
C GLN A 36 2.02 1.64 -3.38
N THR A 37 2.45 2.17 -4.52
CA THR A 37 2.10 1.61 -5.83
C THR A 37 3.08 0.48 -6.10
N LEU A 38 2.63 -0.75 -5.89
CA LEU A 38 3.51 -1.89 -5.91
C LEU A 38 3.78 -2.34 -7.35
N PRO A 39 5.06 -2.61 -7.73
CA PRO A 39 5.43 -2.80 -9.14
C PRO A 39 4.93 -4.12 -9.75
N SER A 40 4.55 -5.10 -8.93
CA SER A 40 4.17 -6.44 -9.39
C SER A 40 2.79 -6.86 -8.84
N PRO A 41 1.99 -7.61 -9.63
CA PRO A 41 0.68 -8.10 -9.22
C PRO A 41 0.74 -9.20 -8.14
N PHE A 42 1.94 -9.74 -7.87
CA PHE A 42 2.18 -10.80 -6.91
C PHE A 42 2.81 -10.31 -5.61
N TYR A 43 2.85 -9.00 -5.35
CA TYR A 43 3.46 -8.46 -4.13
C TYR A 43 2.91 -9.07 -2.82
N LEU A 44 1.63 -9.47 -2.80
CA LEU A 44 1.02 -10.13 -1.64
C LEU A 44 1.56 -11.55 -1.40
N ASP A 45 2.04 -12.19 -2.46
CA ASP A 45 2.63 -13.53 -2.48
C ASP A 45 4.16 -13.47 -2.65
N ASP A 46 4.77 -12.28 -2.70
CA ASP A 46 6.22 -12.10 -2.82
C ASP A 46 6.84 -12.31 -1.44
N ASP A 47 7.53 -13.44 -1.32
CA ASP A 47 7.99 -13.97 -0.05
C ASP A 47 8.96 -12.99 0.63
N VAL A 48 8.53 -12.56 1.84
CA VAL A 48 9.38 -11.99 2.88
C VAL A 48 9.86 -10.56 2.62
N GLN A 49 9.08 -9.62 3.16
CA GLN A 49 9.70 -8.47 3.83
C GLN A 49 10.49 -9.03 5.03
N TYR A 50 11.82 -9.06 4.94
CA TYR A 50 12.65 -9.56 6.03
C TYR A 50 12.45 -8.70 7.28
N PHE A 51 11.81 -9.28 8.29
CA PHE A 51 11.77 -8.74 9.64
C PHE A 51 12.82 -9.49 10.44
N ALA A 52 13.84 -8.77 10.90
CA ALA A 52 14.83 -9.37 11.80
C ALA A 52 14.11 -10.00 13.00
N PRO A 53 14.57 -11.17 13.49
CA PRO A 53 14.00 -11.76 14.70
C PRO A 53 14.01 -10.71 15.81
N GLY A 54 12.85 -10.55 16.45
CA GLY A 54 12.69 -9.65 17.58
C GLY A 54 13.61 -10.04 18.74
N PRO A 55 13.76 -9.18 19.75
CA PRO A 55 14.51 -9.52 20.95
C PRO A 55 13.96 -10.81 21.60
N GLU A 56 14.86 -11.66 22.13
CA GLU A 56 14.53 -12.93 22.81
C GLU A 56 13.44 -12.79 23.88
N PHE A 57 13.34 -11.60 24.47
CA PHE A 57 12.28 -11.23 25.39
C PHE A 57 11.45 -10.07 24.80
N PRO A 58 10.23 -10.33 24.28
CA PRO A 58 9.39 -9.34 23.61
C PRO A 58 8.98 -8.14 24.47
N LEU A 59 9.09 -8.25 25.80
CA LEU A 59 8.57 -7.27 26.77
C LEU A 59 9.67 -6.66 27.65
N SER A 60 10.87 -6.48 27.11
CA SER A 60 12.03 -6.00 27.88
C SER A 60 11.81 -4.62 28.51
N GLN A 61 11.06 -3.74 27.84
CA GLN A 61 10.73 -2.42 28.36
C GLN A 61 9.73 -2.50 29.51
N GLU A 62 8.72 -3.35 29.39
CA GLU A 62 7.69 -3.57 30.39
C GLU A 62 8.27 -4.23 31.64
N ALA A 63 9.15 -5.23 31.49
CA ALA A 63 9.83 -5.84 32.62
C ALA A 63 10.78 -4.88 33.33
N ALA A 64 11.51 -4.03 32.58
CA ALA A 64 12.33 -2.98 33.16
C ALA A 64 11.48 -1.96 33.95
N ALA A 65 10.34 -1.54 33.39
CA ALA A 65 9.41 -0.64 34.05
C ALA A 65 8.82 -1.27 35.34
N GLN A 66 8.43 -2.54 35.29
CA GLN A 66 7.95 -3.28 36.47
C GLN A 66 9.04 -3.44 37.54
N GLY A 67 10.30 -3.64 37.15
CA GLY A 67 11.43 -3.70 38.07
C GLY A 67 11.67 -2.37 38.79
N ILE A 68 11.62 -1.26 38.05
CA ILE A 68 11.74 0.10 38.63
C ILE A 68 10.57 0.37 39.60
N GLN A 69 9.34 0.02 39.21
CA GLN A 69 8.15 0.19 40.07
C GLN A 69 8.26 -0.62 41.37
N ARG A 70 8.75 -1.87 41.31
CA ARG A 70 8.97 -2.70 42.50
C ARG A 70 10.09 -2.16 43.39
N ALA A 71 11.16 -1.64 42.79
CA ALA A 71 12.26 -1.00 43.50
C ALA A 71 11.80 0.27 44.24
N GLU A 72 11.01 1.11 43.58
CA GLU A 72 10.42 2.31 44.17
C GLU A 72 9.37 1.98 45.25
N ALA A 73 8.67 0.86 45.10
CA ALA A 73 7.74 0.33 46.11
C ALA A 73 8.44 -0.32 47.33
N GLY A 74 9.78 -0.41 47.34
CA GLY A 74 10.54 -0.97 48.46
C GLY A 74 10.50 -2.50 48.58
N GLU A 75 10.11 -3.23 47.53
CA GLU A 75 9.93 -4.68 47.53
C GLU A 75 11.24 -5.47 47.27
N LEU A 76 12.37 -4.80 47.08
CA LEU A 76 13.65 -5.42 46.70
C LEU A 76 14.69 -5.53 47.84
N ASP A 77 14.26 -5.43 49.10
CA ASP A 77 15.16 -5.37 50.28
C ASP A 77 15.06 -6.60 51.22
N GLU A 78 14.73 -7.80 50.70
CA GLU A 78 14.97 -9.10 51.36
C GLU A 78 15.78 -10.04 50.44
#